data_AF-A0A2D6X2H4-F1
#
_entry.id   AF-A0A2D6X2H4-F1
#
_cell.length_a   1.000
_cell.length_b   1.000
_cell.length_c   1.000
_cell.angle_alpha   90.00
_cell.angle_beta   90.00
_cell.angle_gamma   90.00
#
_symmetry.space_group_name_H-M   'P 1'
#
loop_
_entity.id
_entity.type
_entity.pdbx_description
1 polymer ?
#
loop_
_entity_poly.entity_id
_entity_poly.type
_entity_poly.pdbx_seq_one_letter_code
_entity_poly.pdbx_strand_id
1 'polypeptide(L)' 'MKNELKNIIKDTLSEYSDDGEGNQANLSSFMLQDILSEEIEKRIKRKFHIFRINRLLTDD' A
#
# COMPACT_ATOMS: atom_id res chain seq x y z
N MET A 1 5.69 -6.35 -15.51
CA MET A 1 4.73 -6.98 -14.57
C MET A 1 5.37 -7.83 -13.46
N LYS A 2 6.46 -8.61 -13.70
CA LYS A 2 6.96 -9.63 -12.75
C LYS A 2 7.42 -9.15 -11.35
N ASN A 3 7.48 -7.85 -11.06
CA ASN A 3 7.86 -7.32 -9.75
C ASN A 3 7.02 -6.11 -9.30
N GLU A 4 5.94 -5.75 -10.02
CA GLU A 4 5.16 -4.53 -9.72
C GLU A 4 4.59 -4.55 -8.29
N LEU A 5 4.01 -5.68 -7.87
CA LEU A 5 3.51 -5.83 -6.50
C LEU A 5 4.61 -5.63 -5.45
N LYS A 6 5.78 -6.23 -5.68
CA LYS A 6 6.93 -6.10 -4.77
C LYS A 6 7.44 -4.66 -4.71
N ASN A 7 7.44 -3.95 -5.84
CA ASN A 7 7.83 -2.56 -5.90
C ASN A 7 6.84 -1.69 -5.13
N ILE A 8 5.53 -1.87 -5.32
CA ILE A 8 4.50 -1.15 -4.54
C ILE A 8 4.72 -1.33 -3.03
N ILE A 9 4.94 -2.57 -2.57
CA ILE A 9 5.17 -2.84 -1.16
C ILE A 9 6.45 -2.14 -0.66
N LYS A 10 7.55 -2.24 -1.40
CA LYS A 10 8.83 -1.62 -1.02
C LYS A 10 8.76 -0.10 -1.02
N ASP A 11 8.11 0.49 -2.01
CA ASP A 11 7.94 1.94 -2.13
C ASP A 11 7.09 2.46 -0.97
N THR A 12 5.95 1.82 -0.68
CA THR A 12 5.11 2.20 0.46
C THR A 12 5.85 2.03 1.79
N LEU A 13 6.59 0.93 1.99
CA LEU A 13 7.38 0.76 3.21
C LEU A 13 8.46 1.83 3.35
N SER A 14 9.12 2.21 2.25
CA SER A 14 10.16 3.23 2.28
C SER A 14 9.59 4.61 2.61
N GLU A 15 8.45 4.98 2.04
CA GLU A 15 7.77 6.25 2.32
C GLU A 15 7.33 6.39 3.78
N TYR A 16 6.97 5.29 4.42
CA TYR A 16 6.51 5.24 5.80
C TYR A 16 7.58 4.72 6.77
N SER A 17 8.84 4.61 6.31
CA SER A 17 9.96 4.15 7.15
C SER A 17 10.56 5.24 8.03
N ASP A 18 10.25 6.50 7.73
CA ASP A 18 10.67 7.70 8.45
C ASP A 18 9.41 8.45 8.91
N ASP A 19 9.40 8.92 10.15
CA ASP A 19 8.31 9.73 10.71
C ASP A 19 8.31 11.19 10.23
N GLY A 20 9.27 11.56 9.37
CA GLY A 20 9.47 12.90 8.85
C GLY A 20 10.38 13.77 9.71
N GLU A 21 10.78 13.27 10.89
CA GLU A 21 11.77 13.89 11.77
C GLU A 21 13.14 13.18 11.68
N GLY A 22 13.28 12.19 10.80
CA GLY A 22 14.49 11.39 10.65
C GLY A 22 14.57 10.21 11.60
N ASN A 23 13.48 9.90 12.34
CA ASN A 23 13.42 8.72 13.18
C ASN A 23 12.83 7.54 12.40
N GLN A 24 13.34 6.34 12.67
CA GLN A 24 12.76 5.14 12.09
C GLN A 24 11.35 4.91 12.64
N ALA A 25 10.38 4.81 11.75
CA ALA A 25 9.01 4.50 12.10
C ALA A 25 8.93 3.08 12.71
N ASN A 26 8.17 2.93 13.79
CA ASN A 26 7.97 1.63 14.41
C ASN A 26 6.97 0.79 13.60
N LEU A 27 7.46 0.04 12.61
CA LEU A 27 6.68 -0.87 11.77
C LEU A 27 5.99 -2.02 12.55
N SER A 28 6.33 -2.22 13.83
CA SER A 28 5.63 -3.17 14.70
C SER A 28 4.37 -2.58 15.37
N SER A 29 4.15 -1.27 15.25
CA SER A 29 2.96 -0.60 15.76
C SER A 29 1.71 -1.04 15.00
N PHE A 30 0.69 -1.51 15.72
CA PHE A 30 -0.60 -1.91 15.13
C PHE A 30 -1.21 -0.79 14.27
N MET A 31 -1.20 0.45 14.77
CA MET A 31 -1.72 1.60 14.03
C MET A 31 -0.98 1.82 12.71
N LEU A 32 0.34 1.66 12.70
CA LEU A 32 1.13 1.84 11.48
C LEU A 32 0.93 0.68 10.51
N GLN A 33 0.76 -0.54 11.01
CA GLN A 33 0.45 -1.72 10.20
C GLN A 33 -0.89 -1.56 9.49
N ASP A 34 -1.92 -1.07 10.19
CA ASP A 34 -3.23 -0.80 9.58
C ASP A 34 -3.09 0.23 8.45
N ILE A 35 -2.44 1.37 8.71
CA ILE A 35 -2.21 2.42 7.70
C ILE A 35 -1.43 1.88 6.49
N LEU A 36 -0.35 1.13 6.72
CA LEU A 36 0.47 0.53 5.67
C LEU A 36 -0.36 -0.45 4.82
N SER A 37 -1.18 -1.28 5.46
CA SER A 37 -2.00 -2.26 4.78
C SER A 37 -3.03 -1.59 3.85
N GLU A 38 -3.71 -0.55 4.32
CA GLU A 38 -4.70 0.22 3.55
C GLU A 38 -4.05 0.91 2.34
N GLU A 39 -2.89 1.55 2.53
CA GLU A 39 -2.23 2.29 1.46
C GLU A 39 -1.63 1.35 0.41
N ILE A 40 -1.07 0.19 0.81
CA ILE A 40 -0.64 -0.87 -0.12
C ILE A 40 -1.85 -1.37 -0.94
N GLU A 41 -2.97 -1.66 -0.29
CA GLU A 41 -4.17 -2.15 -0.97
C GLU A 41 -4.70 -1.14 -2.00
N LYS A 42 -4.79 0.13 -1.61
CA LYS A 42 -5.22 1.22 -2.49
C LYS A 42 -4.30 1.39 -3.71
N ARG A 43 -2.98 1.28 -3.53
CA ARG A 43 -2.00 1.35 -4.63
C ARG A 43 -2.13 0.16 -5.58
N ILE A 44 -2.32 -1.04 -5.06
CA ILE A 44 -2.60 -2.24 -5.87
C ILE A 44 -3.90 -2.06 -6.67
N LYS A 45 -5.00 -1.66 -6.01
CA LYS A 45 -6.30 -1.44 -6.66
C LYS A 45 -6.25 -0.40 -7.78
N ARG A 46 -5.48 0.69 -7.59
CA ARG A 46 -5.27 1.73 -8.62
C ARG A 46 -4.47 1.22 -9.81
N LYS A 47 -3.42 0.42 -9.57
CA LYS A 47 -2.46 -0.01 -10.59
C LYS A 47 -2.95 -1.20 -11.41
N PHE A 48 -3.59 -2.18 -10.78
CA PHE A 48 -4.03 -3.41 -11.45
C PHE A 48 -5.48 -3.30 -11.90
N HIS A 49 -5.69 -3.33 -13.23
CA HIS A 49 -7.02 -3.21 -13.85
C HIS A 49 -8.03 -4.30 -13.44
N ILE A 50 -7.58 -5.46 -12.98
CA ILE A 50 -8.46 -6.53 -12.46
C ILE A 50 -9.35 -6.04 -11.31
N PHE A 51 -8.84 -5.15 -10.43
CA PHE A 51 -9.65 -4.58 -9.34
C PHE A 51 -10.53 -3.41 -9.81
N ARG A 52 -10.20 -2.79 -10.94
CA ARG A 52 -11.00 -1.72 -11.54
C ARG A 52 -12.23 -2.27 -12.27
N ILE A 53 -12.15 -3.48 -12.82
CA ILE A 53 -13.28 -4.20 -13.43
C ILE A 53 -14.24 -4.71 -12.37
N ASN A 54 -13.75 -5.26 -11.24
CA ASN A 54 -14.65 -5.67 -10.15
C ASN A 54 -15.46 -4.50 -9.59
N ARG A 55 -14.86 -3.32 -9.37
CA ARG A 55 -15.62 -2.14 -8.91
C ARG A 55 -16.75 -1.73 -9.87
N LEU A 56 -16.55 -1.85 -11.19
CA LEU A 56 -17.60 -1.57 -12.18
C LEU A 56 -18.73 -2.63 -12.20
N LEU A 57 -18.50 -3.81 -11.61
CA LEU A 57 -19.44 -4.94 -11.62
C LEU A 57 -20.05 -5.24 -10.25
N THR A 58 -19.53 -4.66 -9.16
CA THR A 58 -19.97 -4.94 -7.77
C THR A 58 -20.36 -3.70 -6.97
N ASP A 59 -20.16 -2.48 -7.48
CA ASP A 59 -20.80 -1.28 -6.91
C ASP A 59 -22.25 -1.21 -7.48
N ASP A 60 -23.15 -1.97 -6.88
CA ASP A 60 -24.62 -1.79 -6.88
C ASP A 60 -25.07 -1.43 -5.46
#